data_AF-A0A2S7DBI9-F1
#
_entry.id   AF-A0A2S7DBI9-F1
#
_cell.length_a   1.000
_cell.length_b   1.000
_cell.length_c   1.000
_cell.angle_alpha   90.00
_cell.angle_beta   90.00
_cell.angle_gamma   90.00
#
_symmetry.space_group_name_H-M   'P 1'
#
loop_
_entity.id
_entity.type
_entity.pdbx_description
1 polymer ?
#
loop_
_entity_poly.entity_id
_entity_poly.type
_entity_poly.pdbx_seq_one_letter_code
_entity_poly.pdbx_strand_id
1 'polypeptide(L)'
;MSCPSKDFDTFLQRYADPADDSVRRQFTDDPLEYEVPTYTVEEETASSPITHISRHTGRSRLDLFPFRYFKDAKVFDQLVSDEHGTRRQGEVGIPVSIETTKDDGRRVDFGMEYEMDTYVFRRGQGCWHLTRAVNLRD
;
A
#
# COMPACT_ATOMS: atom_id res chain seq x y z
N MET A 1 5.63 -11.02 18.87
CA MET A 1 5.26 -9.67 18.40
C MET A 1 3.80 -9.44 18.75
N SER A 2 3.42 -8.23 19.15
CA SER A 2 2.02 -7.90 19.45
C SER A 2 1.36 -7.27 18.22
N CYS A 3 0.16 -7.74 17.90
CA CYS A 3 -0.63 -7.18 16.81
C CYS A 3 -0.96 -5.70 17.05
N PRO A 4 -0.69 -4.77 16.12
CA PRO A 4 -1.06 -3.38 16.29
C PRO A 4 -2.58 -3.23 16.38
N SER A 5 -3.32 -3.93 15.53
CA SER A 5 -4.77 -4.04 15.59
C SER A 5 -5.26 -5.19 14.73
N LYS A 6 -6.41 -5.77 15.11
CA LYS A 6 -7.17 -6.70 14.26
C LYS A 6 -8.14 -5.97 13.33
N ASP A 7 -8.59 -4.78 13.73
CA ASP A 7 -9.33 -3.86 12.88
C ASP A 7 -8.39 -3.22 11.86
N PHE A 8 -8.76 -3.26 10.58
CA PHE A 8 -7.88 -2.84 9.49
C PHE A 8 -7.63 -1.34 9.49
N ASP A 9 -8.65 -0.53 9.75
CA ASP A 9 -8.52 0.93 9.74
C ASP A 9 -7.55 1.40 10.83
N THR A 10 -7.73 0.88 12.04
CA THR A 10 -6.82 1.15 13.17
C THR A 10 -5.42 0.61 12.91
N PHE A 11 -5.30 -0.56 12.28
CA PHE A 11 -3.98 -1.09 11.89
C PHE A 11 -3.29 -0.17 10.89
N LEU A 12 -4.02 0.26 9.86
CA LEU A 12 -3.49 1.07 8.77
C LEU A 12 -3.07 2.45 9.27
N GLN A 13 -3.82 3.07 10.19
CA GLN A 13 -3.41 4.29 10.88
C GLN A 13 -2.05 4.13 11.59
N ARG A 14 -1.85 3.03 12.34
CA ARG A 14 -0.58 2.77 13.04
C ARG A 14 0.55 2.42 12.08
N TYR A 15 0.25 1.67 11.02
CA TYR A 15 1.20 1.35 9.96
C TYR A 15 1.65 2.61 9.21
N ALA A 16 0.73 3.56 9.06
CA ALA A 16 0.93 4.85 8.40
C ALA A 16 1.52 5.95 9.31
N ASP A 17 1.86 5.65 10.57
CA ASP A 17 2.38 6.67 11.47
C ASP A 17 3.82 7.07 11.08
N PRO A 18 4.08 8.31 10.65
CA PRO A 18 5.44 8.72 10.30
C PRO A 18 6.37 8.84 11.51
N ALA A 19 5.83 8.96 12.73
CA ALA A 19 6.61 9.01 13.97
C ALA A 19 7.00 7.62 14.49
N ASP A 20 6.34 6.55 14.04
CA ASP A 20 6.63 5.16 14.42
C ASP A 20 6.79 4.26 13.18
N ASP A 21 8.04 3.99 12.80
CA ASP A 21 8.37 3.07 11.70
C ASP A 21 8.45 1.60 12.13
N SER A 22 8.30 1.30 13.42
CA SER A 22 8.46 -0.05 13.96
C SER A 22 7.35 -0.98 13.48
N VAL A 23 6.13 -0.47 13.38
CA VAL A 23 4.98 -1.20 12.84
C VAL A 23 5.24 -1.59 11.39
N ARG A 24 5.74 -0.68 10.56
CA ARG A 24 6.09 -1.01 9.17
C ARG A 24 7.16 -2.09 9.09
N ARG A 25 8.26 -1.91 9.81
CA ARG A 25 9.37 -2.88 9.81
C ARG A 25 8.90 -4.30 10.19
N GLN A 26 7.98 -4.40 11.14
CA GLN A 26 7.50 -5.68 11.67
C GLN A 26 6.35 -6.29 10.86
N PHE A 27 5.49 -5.47 10.25
CA PHE A 27 4.28 -5.90 9.56
C PHE A 27 4.34 -5.70 8.04
N THR A 28 5.53 -5.50 7.47
CA THR A 28 5.84 -5.74 6.06
C THR A 28 6.47 -7.11 5.92
N ASP A 29 5.92 -7.95 5.04
CA ASP A 29 6.43 -9.29 4.78
C ASP A 29 7.88 -9.26 4.29
N ASP A 30 8.63 -10.29 4.65
CA ASP A 30 10.00 -10.53 4.21
C ASP A 30 10.05 -11.93 3.57
N PRO A 31 10.03 -12.04 2.23
CA PRO A 31 10.13 -10.96 1.24
C PRO A 31 8.84 -10.16 1.01
N LEU A 32 8.99 -8.89 0.64
CA LEU A 32 7.91 -8.06 0.06
C LEU A 32 7.91 -8.21 -1.46
N GLU A 33 6.74 -8.41 -2.06
CA GLU A 33 6.56 -8.38 -3.51
C GLU A 33 6.34 -6.96 -4.02
N TYR A 34 7.12 -6.56 -5.02
CA TYR A 34 6.99 -5.30 -5.74
C TYR A 34 6.55 -5.60 -7.16
N GLU A 35 5.44 -5.02 -7.58
CA GLU A 35 4.87 -5.20 -8.91
C GLU A 35 4.86 -3.88 -9.67
N VAL A 36 5.41 -3.84 -10.88
CA VAL A 36 5.44 -2.62 -11.72
C VAL A 36 4.99 -2.94 -13.14
N PRO A 37 4.38 -1.98 -13.87
CA PRO A 37 4.04 -2.20 -15.26
C PRO A 37 5.27 -2.42 -16.13
N THR A 38 5.21 -3.33 -17.10
CA THR A 38 6.36 -3.72 -17.93
C THR A 38 7.00 -2.57 -18.70
N TYR A 39 6.19 -1.62 -19.20
CA TYR A 39 6.67 -0.43 -19.89
C TYR A 39 7.57 0.48 -19.02
N THR A 40 7.61 0.27 -17.70
CA THR A 40 8.46 1.06 -16.79
C THR A 40 9.86 0.49 -16.60
N VAL A 41 10.10 -0.76 -17.00
CA VAL A 41 11.37 -1.48 -16.72
C VAL A 41 12.07 -2.02 -17.97
N GLU A 42 11.34 -2.28 -19.05
CA GLU A 42 11.87 -2.86 -20.28
C GLU A 42 11.26 -2.20 -21.53
N GLU A 43 11.91 -2.37 -22.69
CA GLU A 43 11.27 -2.13 -23.98
C GLU A 43 10.21 -3.23 -24.22
N GLU A 44 8.94 -2.84 -24.12
CA GLU A 44 7.80 -3.75 -24.24
C GLU A 44 7.79 -4.47 -25.60
N THR A 45 7.69 -5.79 -25.57
CA THR A 45 7.48 -6.63 -26.76
C THR A 45 6.11 -7.31 -26.69
N ALA A 46 5.60 -7.80 -27.83
CA ALA A 46 4.32 -8.51 -27.87
C ALA A 46 4.25 -9.77 -26.99
N SER A 47 5.40 -10.27 -26.52
CA SER A 47 5.51 -11.43 -25.62
C SER A 47 5.81 -11.05 -24.16
N SER A 48 6.05 -9.78 -23.88
CA SER A 48 6.36 -9.31 -22.53
C SER A 48 5.15 -9.49 -21.60
N PRO A 49 5.34 -9.83 -20.32
CA PRO A 49 4.24 -9.87 -19.36
C PRO A 49 3.63 -8.47 -19.22
N ILE A 50 2.43 -8.36 -18.64
CA ILE A 50 1.79 -7.05 -18.40
C ILE A 50 2.47 -6.32 -17.22
N THR A 51 2.97 -7.08 -16.24
CA THR A 51 3.67 -6.57 -15.07
C THR A 51 4.91 -7.41 -14.75
N HIS A 52 5.91 -6.78 -14.12
CA HIS A 52 7.08 -7.44 -13.53
C HIS A 52 6.95 -7.47 -12.02
N ILE A 53 7.29 -8.61 -11.42
CA ILE A 53 7.30 -8.80 -9.96
C ILE A 53 8.73 -9.05 -9.50
N SER A 54 9.23 -8.20 -8.60
CA SER A 54 10.47 -8.43 -7.85
C SER A 54 10.18 -8.72 -6.38
N ARG A 55 11.15 -9.37 -5.70
CA ARG A 55 11.05 -9.70 -4.27
C ARG A 55 12.21 -9.12 -3.51
N HIS A 56 11.92 -8.28 -2.53
CA HIS A 56 12.92 -7.59 -1.73
C HIS A 56 12.91 -8.13 -0.31
N THR A 57 14.08 -8.31 0.28
CA THR A 57 14.26 -8.92 1.60
C THR A 57 15.01 -7.99 2.55
N GLY A 58 14.92 -8.23 3.85
CA GLY A 58 15.64 -7.41 4.83
C GLY A 58 15.26 -5.93 4.72
N ARG A 59 16.20 -5.01 4.92
CA ARG A 59 15.89 -3.56 4.91
C ARG A 59 15.48 -3.03 3.54
N SER A 60 16.01 -3.59 2.45
CA SER A 60 15.76 -3.08 1.09
C SER A 60 14.33 -3.24 0.61
N ARG A 61 13.54 -4.06 1.32
CA ARG A 61 12.10 -4.17 1.12
C ARG A 61 11.32 -2.93 1.52
N LEU A 62 11.94 -1.93 2.15
CA LEU A 62 11.31 -0.66 2.48
C LEU A 62 11.87 0.51 1.65
N ASP A 63 12.91 0.28 0.84
CA ASP A 63 13.63 1.34 0.12
C ASP A 63 12.82 1.88 -1.07
N LEU A 64 12.12 1.00 -1.79
CA LEU A 64 11.27 1.38 -2.93
C LEU A 64 9.87 1.79 -2.52
N PHE A 65 9.51 1.71 -1.23
CA PHE A 65 8.18 2.03 -0.74
C PHE A 65 8.02 3.56 -0.67
N PRO A 66 7.22 4.22 -1.55
CA PRO A 66 7.04 5.66 -1.53
C PRO A 66 6.01 6.00 -0.46
N PHE A 67 6.43 5.86 0.80
CA PHE A 67 5.62 6.23 1.97
C PHE A 67 5.34 7.75 2.02
N ARG A 68 5.88 8.56 1.10
CA ARG A 68 5.66 10.01 1.04
C ARG A 68 4.17 10.34 1.18
N TYR A 69 3.31 9.56 0.53
CA TYR A 69 1.87 9.78 0.63
C TYR A 69 1.30 9.40 2.00
N PHE A 70 1.73 8.31 2.64
CA PHE A 70 1.25 8.00 3.99
C PHE A 70 1.76 9.00 5.05
N LYS A 71 3.02 9.42 4.94
CA LYS A 71 3.65 10.40 5.85
C LYS A 71 2.97 11.76 5.79
N ASP A 72 2.63 12.21 4.59
CA ASP A 72 2.08 13.55 4.37
C ASP A 72 0.54 13.55 4.38
N ALA A 73 -0.12 12.41 4.17
CA ALA A 73 -1.58 12.35 4.07
C ALA A 73 -2.33 12.31 5.40
N LYS A 74 -1.68 12.31 6.58
CA LYS A 74 -2.36 12.17 7.88
C LYS A 74 -3.55 11.20 7.78
N VAL A 75 -3.26 9.99 7.29
CA VAL A 75 -4.26 9.17 6.62
C VAL A 75 -5.53 9.05 7.47
N PHE A 76 -6.66 9.44 6.88
CA PHE A 76 -8.04 9.29 7.39
C PHE A 76 -8.60 10.37 8.34
N ASP A 77 -8.18 11.64 8.26
CA ASP A 77 -8.84 12.70 9.01
C ASP A 77 -10.11 13.25 8.34
N GLN A 78 -10.32 13.00 7.05
CA GLN A 78 -11.43 13.57 6.29
C GLN A 78 -12.28 12.51 5.57
N LEU A 79 -13.61 12.62 5.77
CA LEU A 79 -14.61 11.97 4.94
C LEU A 79 -15.14 13.00 3.95
N VAL A 80 -14.95 12.74 2.66
CA VAL A 80 -15.45 13.58 1.58
C VAL A 80 -16.59 12.84 0.90
N SER A 81 -17.76 13.47 0.87
CA SER A 81 -18.91 12.99 0.11
C SER A 81 -19.05 13.80 -1.16
N ASP A 82 -19.04 13.12 -2.31
CA ASP A 82 -19.32 13.70 -3.62
C ASP A 82 -20.39 12.87 -4.36
N GLU A 83 -20.66 13.22 -5.61
CA GLU A 83 -21.65 12.54 -6.47
C GLU A 83 -21.34 11.06 -6.74
N HIS A 84 -20.11 10.60 -6.44
CA HIS A 84 -19.64 9.23 -6.58
C HIS A 84 -19.62 8.47 -5.23
N GLY A 85 -20.02 9.11 -4.12
CA GLY A 85 -20.14 8.50 -2.79
C GLY A 85 -19.25 9.14 -1.73
N THR A 86 -19.15 8.49 -0.57
CA THR A 86 -18.28 8.93 0.53
C THR A 86 -16.94 8.22 0.45
N ARG A 87 -15.87 8.98 0.24
CA ARG A 87 -14.48 8.50 0.21
C ARG A 87 -13.68 9.05 1.39
N ARG A 88 -12.61 8.35 1.74
CA ARG A 88 -11.63 8.85 2.71
C ARG A 88 -10.55 9.63 1.97
N GLN A 89 -10.18 10.76 2.54
CA GLN A 89 -9.12 11.61 2.02
C GLN A 89 -8.15 11.92 3.16
N GLY A 90 -6.88 12.07 2.81
CA GLY A 90 -5.89 12.64 3.71
C GLY A 90 -5.82 14.16 3.61
N GLU A 91 -5.11 14.81 4.55
CA GLU A 91 -4.96 16.26 4.62
C GLU A 91 -4.47 16.90 3.31
N VAL A 92 -3.59 16.21 2.56
CA VAL A 92 -3.06 16.68 1.27
C VAL A 92 -3.99 16.42 0.08
N GLY A 93 -5.23 16.01 0.32
CA GLY A 93 -6.23 15.88 -0.74
C GLY A 93 -6.04 14.65 -1.63
N ILE A 94 -5.18 13.69 -1.25
CA ILE A 94 -4.93 12.50 -2.05
C ILE A 94 -6.09 11.52 -1.90
N PRO A 95 -6.72 11.09 -3.02
CA PRO A 95 -7.76 10.08 -2.96
C PRO A 95 -7.21 8.76 -2.40
N VAL A 96 -7.97 8.16 -1.48
CA VAL A 96 -7.69 6.83 -0.95
C VAL A 96 -8.91 5.94 -1.14
N SER A 97 -8.74 4.77 -1.74
CA SER A 97 -9.74 3.72 -1.74
C SER A 97 -9.24 2.53 -0.93
N ILE A 98 -10.16 1.87 -0.21
CA ILE A 98 -9.88 0.63 0.52
C ILE A 98 -10.90 -0.39 0.05
N GLU A 99 -10.41 -1.43 -0.60
CA GLU A 99 -11.23 -2.53 -1.11
C GLU A 99 -10.91 -3.82 -0.37
N THR A 100 -11.93 -4.66 -0.18
CA THR A 100 -11.71 -6.02 0.31
C THR A 100 -11.33 -6.91 -0.86
N THR A 101 -10.20 -7.61 -0.76
CA THR A 101 -9.79 -8.57 -1.78
C THR A 101 -10.32 -9.97 -1.47
N LYS A 102 -10.07 -10.91 -2.39
CA LYS A 102 -10.20 -12.34 -2.08
C LYS A 102 -9.37 -12.69 -0.83
N ASP A 103 -9.83 -13.69 -0.08
CA ASP A 103 -9.18 -14.21 1.14
C ASP A 103 -9.10 -13.22 2.33
N ASP A 104 -10.08 -12.33 2.47
CA ASP A 104 -10.13 -11.30 3.53
C ASP A 104 -8.90 -10.37 3.55
N GLY A 105 -8.25 -10.20 2.39
CA GLY A 105 -7.22 -9.17 2.24
C GLY A 105 -7.82 -7.76 2.09
N ARG A 106 -6.93 -6.77 2.06
CA ARG A 106 -7.28 -5.37 1.81
C ARG A 106 -6.34 -4.79 0.77
N ARG A 107 -6.92 -4.17 -0.25
CA ARG A 107 -6.21 -3.39 -1.25
C ARG A 107 -6.42 -1.92 -0.91
N VAL A 108 -5.34 -1.19 -0.76
CA VAL A 108 -5.37 0.25 -0.50
C VAL A 108 -4.70 0.95 -1.67
N ASP A 109 -5.46 1.79 -2.36
CA ASP A 109 -4.94 2.57 -3.47
C ASP A 109 -4.81 4.04 -3.05
N PHE A 110 -3.67 4.66 -3.36
CA PHE A 110 -3.39 6.08 -3.14
C PHE A 110 -3.15 6.77 -4.47
N GLY A 111 -3.79 7.92 -4.71
CA GLY A 111 -3.53 8.74 -5.88
C GLY A 111 -4.67 8.76 -6.88
N MET A 112 -4.37 9.21 -8.10
CA MET A 112 -5.33 9.29 -9.21
C MET A 112 -5.11 8.15 -10.19
N GLU A 113 -6.08 7.89 -11.08
CA GLU A 113 -6.13 6.74 -12.00
C GLU A 113 -4.79 6.44 -12.74
N TYR A 114 -3.98 7.45 -13.04
CA TYR A 114 -2.72 7.32 -13.80
C TYR A 114 -1.43 7.41 -12.94
N GLU A 115 -1.56 7.71 -11.65
CA GLU A 115 -0.49 7.88 -10.66
C GLU A 115 -0.91 7.21 -9.33
N MET A 116 -1.35 5.96 -9.42
CA MET A 116 -1.90 5.22 -8.30
C MET A 116 -0.87 4.26 -7.72
N ASP A 117 -0.51 4.43 -6.45
CA ASP A 117 0.24 3.44 -5.68
C ASP A 117 -0.75 2.47 -5.03
N THR A 118 -0.52 1.16 -5.17
CA THR A 118 -1.36 0.14 -4.54
C THR A 118 -0.61 -0.62 -3.47
N TYR A 119 -1.27 -0.87 -2.36
CA TYR A 119 -0.76 -1.66 -1.24
C TYR A 119 -1.73 -2.79 -0.90
N VAL A 120 -1.23 -4.03 -0.91
CA VAL A 120 -2.02 -5.22 -0.62
C VAL A 120 -1.63 -5.76 0.75
N PHE A 121 -2.61 -5.77 1.64
CA PHE A 121 -2.51 -6.31 2.97
C PHE A 121 -3.25 -7.64 3.08
N ARG A 122 -2.66 -8.59 3.80
CA ARG A 122 -3.30 -9.88 4.12
C ARG A 122 -3.17 -10.21 5.59
N ARG A 123 -4.04 -11.09 6.07
CA ARG A 123 -3.96 -11.61 7.43
C ARG A 123 -2.98 -12.77 7.53
N GLY A 124 -1.93 -12.61 8.32
CA GLY A 124 -1.00 -13.65 8.74
C GLY A 124 -1.03 -13.78 10.26
N GLN A 125 -1.20 -15.00 10.80
CA GLN A 125 -1.24 -15.26 12.25
C GLN A 125 -2.22 -14.36 13.04
N GLY A 126 -3.30 -13.91 12.39
CA GLY A 126 -4.32 -13.04 13.00
C GLY A 126 -3.98 -11.54 12.99
N CYS A 127 -2.93 -11.12 12.29
CA CYS A 127 -2.52 -9.73 12.10
C CYS A 127 -2.47 -9.35 10.64
N TRP A 128 -2.57 -8.05 10.36
CA TRP A 128 -2.41 -7.52 9.01
C TRP A 128 -0.93 -7.37 8.67
N HIS A 129 -0.58 -7.75 7.45
CA HIS A 129 0.76 -7.63 6.89
C HIS A 129 0.68 -7.06 5.48
N LEU A 130 1.56 -6.12 5.15
CA LEU A 130 1.78 -5.72 3.77
C LEU A 130 2.54 -6.84 3.06
N THR A 131 1.93 -7.42 2.03
CA THR A 131 2.50 -8.55 1.30
C THR A 131 2.91 -8.20 -0.13
N ARG A 132 2.30 -7.14 -0.69
CA ARG A 132 2.63 -6.64 -2.02
C ARG A 132 2.42 -5.14 -2.13
N ALA A 133 3.29 -4.46 -2.87
CA ALA A 133 3.11 -3.09 -3.31
C ALA A 133 3.18 -3.03 -4.85
N VAL A 134 2.35 -2.18 -5.47
CA VAL A 134 2.25 -2.07 -6.93
C VAL A 134 2.45 -0.62 -7.36
N ASN A 135 3.12 -0.44 -8.50
CA ASN A 135 3.24 0.82 -9.25
C ASN A 135 4.02 1.93 -8.52
N LEU A 136 5.00 1.54 -7.72
CA LEU A 136 5.86 2.48 -7.01
C LEU A 136 6.88 3.06 -7.99
N ARG A 137 6.55 4.21 -8.58
CA ARG A 137 7.49 4.97 -9.40
C ARG A 137 8.51 5.66 -8.49
N ASP A 138 9.80 5.53 -8.80
CA ASP A 138 10.87 6.34 -8.20
C ASP A 138 10.68 7.82 -8.58
#